data_AF-A0A8U0SPM9-F1
#
_entry.id   AF-A0A8U0SPM9-F1
#
_cell.length_a   1.000
_cell.length_b   1.000
_cell.length_c   1.000
_cell.angle_alpha   90.00
_cell.angle_beta   90.00
_cell.angle_gamma   90.00
#
_symmetry.space_group_name_H-M   'P 1'
#
loop_
_entity.id
_entity.type
_entity.pdbx_description
1 polymer ?
#
loop_
_entity_poly.entity_id
_entity_poly.type
_entity_poly.pdbx_seq_one_letter_code
_entity_poly.pdbx_strand_id
1 'polypeptide(L)'
;IGAAVGIPKDSALGCLLENCTQFKLGNLKRKKLTLYCNETKNGSLNYNTILQLDLFCKQESKWEEIPYVMIFMALYQHPKLKENCRM
;
A
#
# COMPACT_ATOMS: atom_id res chain seq x y z
N ILE A 1 12.24 -16.80 20.08
CA ILE A 1 11.46 -17.14 18.86
C ILE A 1 10.68 -15.90 18.47
N GLY A 2 11.24 -15.07 17.58
CA GLY A 2 10.55 -13.85 17.13
C GLY A 2 9.54 -14.25 16.06
N ALA A 3 8.26 -14.28 16.42
CA ALA A 3 7.21 -14.43 15.43
C ALA A 3 7.35 -13.27 14.44
N ALA A 4 7.69 -13.58 13.19
CA ALA A 4 7.50 -12.63 12.10
C ALA A 4 6.03 -12.23 12.17
N VAL A 5 5.76 -10.99 12.59
CA VAL A 5 4.41 -10.42 12.54
C VAL A 5 4.00 -10.49 11.07
N GLY A 6 3.23 -11.53 10.74
CA GLY A 6 2.71 -11.72 9.42
C GLY A 6 1.80 -10.54 9.13
N ILE A 7 2.07 -9.82 8.05
CA ILE A 7 1.18 -8.76 7.58
C ILE A 7 -0.21 -9.40 7.41
N PRO A 8 -1.25 -8.91 8.12
CA PRO A 8 -2.59 -9.46 8.01
C PRO A 8 -3.10 -9.34 6.56
N LYS A 9 -3.68 -10.41 6.01
CA LYS A 9 -4.16 -10.43 4.61
C LYS A 9 -5.31 -9.44 4.37
N ASP A 10 -6.10 -9.20 5.40
CA ASP A 10 -7.19 -8.24 5.50
C ASP A 10 -6.71 -6.79 5.73
N SER A 11 -5.40 -6.55 5.79
CA SER A 11 -4.86 -5.21 5.76
C SER A 11 -4.67 -4.70 4.32
N ALA A 12 -4.65 -3.39 4.16
CA ALA A 12 -4.35 -2.75 2.88
C ALA A 12 -3.05 -3.28 2.27
N LEU A 13 -1.98 -3.36 3.08
CA LEU A 13 -0.70 -3.90 2.66
C LEU A 13 -0.78 -5.40 2.30
N GLY A 14 -1.49 -6.20 3.09
CA GLY A 14 -1.69 -7.63 2.82
C GLY A 14 -2.38 -7.87 1.48
N CYS A 15 -3.46 -7.13 1.23
CA CYS A 15 -4.19 -7.16 -0.03
C CYS A 15 -3.31 -6.79 -1.23
N LEU A 16 -2.51 -5.73 -1.10
CA LEU A 16 -1.58 -5.30 -2.14
C LEU A 16 -0.51 -6.34 -2.41
N LEU A 17 0.04 -6.97 -1.36
CA LEU A 17 1.07 -8.01 -1.49
C LEU A 17 0.55 -9.26 -2.21
N GLU A 18 -0.69 -9.66 -1.93
CA GLU A 18 -1.38 -10.79 -2.58
C GLU A 18 -1.71 -10.47 -4.05
N ASN A 19 -2.12 -9.24 -4.34
CA ASN A 19 -2.52 -8.82 -5.69
C ASN A 19 -1.41 -8.10 -6.48
N CYS A 20 -0.14 -8.31 -6.10
CA CYS A 20 1.01 -7.59 -6.67
C CYS A 20 1.11 -7.65 -8.20
N THR A 21 0.71 -8.76 -8.81
CA THR A 21 0.72 -8.92 -10.28
C THR A 21 -0.27 -8.00 -10.96
N GLN A 22 -1.45 -7.76 -10.35
CA GLN A 22 -2.48 -6.87 -10.89
C GLN A 22 -2.06 -5.39 -10.80
N PHE A 23 -1.38 -5.01 -9.73
CA PHE A 23 -0.94 -3.63 -9.50
C PHE A 23 0.41 -3.28 -10.14
N LYS A 24 0.99 -4.17 -10.98
CA LYS A 24 2.36 -4.05 -11.53
C LYS A 24 3.42 -3.77 -10.44
N LEU A 25 3.15 -4.22 -9.22
CA LEU A 25 4.05 -4.09 -8.07
C LEU A 25 5.34 -4.88 -8.24
N GLY A 26 5.48 -5.71 -9.27
CA GLY A 26 6.71 -6.43 -9.59
C GLY A 26 7.89 -5.52 -9.98
N ASN A 27 7.61 -4.37 -10.60
CA ASN A 27 8.64 -3.36 -10.90
C ASN A 27 8.94 -2.45 -9.70
N LEU A 28 8.01 -2.40 -8.75
CA LEU A 28 8.20 -1.67 -7.50
C LEU A 28 8.86 -2.60 -6.48
N LYS A 29 9.79 -2.05 -5.69
CA LYS A 29 10.52 -2.89 -4.74
C LYS A 29 9.54 -3.25 -3.61
N ARG A 30 8.99 -4.47 -3.63
CA ARG A 30 8.12 -5.03 -2.55
C ARG A 30 8.66 -4.75 -1.15
N LYS A 31 9.98 -4.87 -0.95
CA LYS A 31 10.65 -4.55 0.33
C LYS A 31 10.49 -3.09 0.76
N LYS A 32 10.51 -2.16 -0.20
CA LYS A 32 10.35 -0.71 0.02
C LYS A 32 8.89 -0.38 0.37
N LEU A 33 7.93 -1.03 -0.30
CA LEU A 33 6.50 -0.95 0.06
C LEU A 33 6.27 -1.43 1.51
N THR A 34 6.84 -2.57 1.90
CA THR A 34 6.72 -3.08 3.28
C THR A 34 7.33 -2.13 4.30
N LEU A 35 8.49 -1.54 4.01
CA LEU A 35 9.15 -0.59 4.89
C LEU A 35 8.26 0.64 5.13
N TYR A 36 7.71 1.20 4.05
CA TYR A 36 6.84 2.38 4.08
C TYR A 36 5.53 2.14 4.85
N CYS A 37 4.99 0.93 4.77
CA CYS A 37 3.70 0.59 5.37
C CYS A 37 3.79 0.09 6.81
N ASN A 38 4.98 -0.36 7.25
CA ASN A 38 5.22 -0.70 8.64
C ASN A 38 5.19 0.56 9.54
N GLU A 39 5.57 1.72 9.02
CA GLU A 39 5.46 2.99 9.75
C GLU A 39 4.01 3.41 10.01
N THR A 40 3.06 2.94 9.18
CA THR A 40 1.63 3.32 9.25
C THR A 40 0.72 2.22 9.79
N LYS A 41 1.27 1.15 10.40
CA LYS A 41 0.52 -0.04 10.88
C LYS A 41 -0.28 -0.72 9.76
N ASN A 42 0.42 -1.24 8.74
CA ASN A 42 -0.14 -2.03 7.62
C ASN A 42 -0.84 -1.21 6.53
N GLY A 43 -0.60 0.11 6.47
CA GLY A 43 -1.17 1.02 5.47
C GLY A 43 -2.60 1.44 5.77
N SER A 44 -3.02 2.58 5.19
CA SER A 44 -4.37 3.14 5.32
C SER A 44 -5.05 3.22 3.95
N LEU A 45 -6.33 2.83 3.89
CA LEU A 45 -7.21 3.08 2.73
C LEU A 45 -8.07 4.33 2.89
N ASN A 46 -7.82 5.14 3.93
CA ASN A 46 -8.50 6.41 4.07
C ASN A 46 -8.06 7.35 2.94
N TYR A 47 -9.03 7.80 2.14
CA TYR A 47 -8.78 8.68 0.99
C TYR A 47 -7.99 9.95 1.36
N ASN A 48 -8.33 10.59 2.49
CA ASN A 48 -7.64 11.81 2.93
C ASN A 48 -6.18 11.51 3.29
N THR A 49 -5.92 10.37 3.93
CA THR A 49 -4.55 9.94 4.24
C THR A 49 -3.73 9.69 2.97
N ILE A 50 -4.31 8.99 1.99
CA ILE A 50 -3.65 8.73 0.70
C ILE A 50 -3.34 10.05 -0.02
N LEU A 51 -4.29 10.99 -0.05
CA LEU A 51 -4.12 12.29 -0.71
C LEU A 51 -3.07 13.16 -0.01
N GLN A 52 -3.09 13.23 1.33
CA GLN A 52 -2.06 13.95 2.09
C GLN A 52 -0.67 13.37 1.85
N LEU A 53 -0.58 12.04 1.72
CA LEU A 53 0.67 11.35 1.46
C LEU A 53 1.20 11.61 0.05
N ASP A 54 0.33 11.63 -0.95
CA ASP A 54 0.68 12.01 -2.33
C ASP A 54 1.18 13.46 -2.39
N LEU A 55 0.50 14.38 -1.72
CA LEU A 55 0.91 15.77 -1.61
C LEU A 55 2.26 15.91 -0.90
N PHE A 56 2.46 15.21 0.21
CA PHE A 56 3.73 15.19 0.94
C PHE A 56 4.87 14.66 0.06
N CYS A 57 4.65 13.56 -0.65
CA CYS A 57 5.65 13.00 -1.57
C CYS A 57 6.01 13.99 -2.69
N LYS A 58 5.03 14.70 -3.24
CA LYS A 58 5.26 15.75 -4.26
C LYS A 58 6.04 16.93 -3.70
N GLN A 59 5.68 17.40 -2.51
CA GLN A 59 6.36 18.52 -1.84
C GLN A 59 7.83 18.19 -1.51
N GLU A 60 8.08 16.98 -1.01
CA GLU A 60 9.41 16.51 -0.65
C GLU A 60 10.22 15.98 -1.85
N SER A 61 9.71 16.10 -3.08
CA SER A 61 10.34 15.55 -4.30
C SER A 61 10.64 14.05 -4.20
N LYS A 62 9.84 13.30 -3.43
CA LYS A 62 9.91 11.85 -3.28
C LYS A 62 9.19 11.17 -4.44
N TRP A 63 9.60 11.47 -5.67
CA TRP A 63 8.98 10.96 -6.90
C TRP A 63 8.97 9.43 -6.97
N GLU A 64 9.99 8.78 -6.41
CA GLU A 64 10.04 7.32 -6.31
C GLU A 64 8.97 6.73 -5.38
N GLU A 65 8.44 7.50 -4.43
CA GLU A 65 7.42 7.05 -3.47
C GLU A 65 5.99 7.19 -4.04
N ILE A 66 5.77 8.11 -4.98
CA ILE A 66 4.45 8.37 -5.58
C ILE A 66 3.82 7.11 -6.19
N PRO A 67 4.53 6.24 -6.94
CA PRO A 67 3.96 4.99 -7.43
C PRO A 67 3.39 4.10 -6.32
N TYR A 68 3.98 4.10 -5.12
CA TYR A 68 3.47 3.34 -3.99
C TYR A 68 2.19 3.95 -3.44
N VAL A 69 2.10 5.28 -3.34
CA VAL A 69 0.87 6.00 -2.94
C VAL A 69 -0.27 5.77 -3.94
N MET A 70 0.03 5.80 -5.24
CA MET A 70 -0.93 5.55 -6.31
C MET A 70 -1.56 4.16 -6.24
N ILE A 71 -0.84 3.18 -5.70
CA ILE A 71 -1.35 1.81 -5.53
C ILE A 71 -2.37 1.72 -4.41
N PHE A 72 -2.21 2.48 -3.32
CA PHE A 72 -3.24 2.64 -2.31
C PHE A 72 -4.48 3.33 -2.88
N MET A 73 -4.30 4.35 -3.72
CA MET A 73 -5.41 5.02 -4.41
C MET A 73 -6.16 4.05 -5.34
N ALA A 74 -5.45 3.25 -6.11
CA ALA A 74 -6.05 2.23 -6.97
C ALA A 74 -6.85 1.21 -6.14
N LEU A 75 -6.28 0.70 -5.05
CA LEU A 75 -7.00 -0.22 -4.16
C LEU A 75 -8.25 0.43 -3.53
N TYR A 76 -8.18 1.70 -3.14
CA TYR A 76 -9.34 2.47 -2.68
C TYR A 76 -10.45 2.54 -3.74
N GLN A 77 -10.09 2.72 -5.02
CA GLN A 77 -11.02 2.86 -6.15
C GLN A 77 -11.58 1.53 -6.68
N HIS A 78 -11.01 0.38 -6.30
CA HIS A 78 -11.42 -0.94 -6.80
C HIS A 78 -12.19 -1.76 -5.74
N PRO A 79 -13.53 -1.62 -5.65
CA PRO A 79 -14.35 -2.32 -4.66
C PRO A 79 -14.27 -3.84 -4.75
N LYS A 80 -14.19 -4.41 -5.95
CA LYS A 80 -14.01 -5.87 -6.15
C LYS A 80 -12.71 -6.40 -5.53
N LEU A 81 -11.64 -5.60 -5.52
CA LEU A 81 -10.36 -5.99 -4.92
C LEU A 81 -10.41 -5.89 -3.40
N LYS A 82 -11.14 -4.89 -2.86
CA LYS A 82 -11.41 -4.79 -1.42
C LYS A 82 -12.22 -6.00 -0.92
N GLU A 83 -13.24 -6.42 -1.67
CA GLU A 83 -14.05 -7.60 -1.36
C GLU A 83 -13.20 -8.89 -1.34
N ASN A 84 -12.33 -9.09 -2.35
CA ASN A 84 -11.41 -10.23 -2.39
C ASN A 84 -10.47 -10.28 -1.17
N CYS A 85 -10.13 -9.11 -0.64
CA CYS A 85 -9.26 -8.94 0.51
C CYS A 85 -10.01 -8.79 1.84
N ARG A 86 -11.35 -8.89 1.83
CA ARG A 86 -12.22 -8.75 3.01
C ARG A 86 -12.03 -7.42 3.77
N MET A 87 -11.82 -6.33 3.03
CA MET A 87 -11.64 -4.95 3.53
C MET A 87 -12.88 -4.07 3.38
#